data_AF-A0A838J4Q5-F1
#
_entry.id   AF-A0A838J4Q5-F1
#
_cell.length_a   1.000
_cell.length_b   1.000
_cell.length_c   1.000
_cell.angle_alpha   90.00
_cell.angle_beta   90.00
_cell.angle_gamma   90.00
#
_symmetry.space_group_name_H-M   'P 1'
#
loop_
_entity.id
_entity.type
_entity.pdbx_description
1 polymer ?
#
loop_
_entity_poly.entity_id
_entity_poly.type
_entity_poly.pdbx_seq_one_letter_code
_entity_poly.pdbx_strand_id
1 'polypeptide(L)'
;MYISRRMLQHLKSIKRQLDQLRPDAPAQALLVTGSPRQPRATIIVFTGAFNPPTTAHLALLKQAQQYTRQQSRQNAGRSNSNNSTHLYAAFSKVTVNKEKLERPLLLDRVMLLQQLLRRRLPHAGLLLFNRGLYVEQAQA
;
A
#
# COMPACT_ATOMS: atom_id res chain seq x y z
N MET A 1 -6.02 6.53 27.52
CA MET A 1 -6.19 5.94 26.17
C MET A 1 -5.99 4.43 26.27
N TYR A 2 -7.05 3.62 26.18
CA TYR A 2 -6.95 2.16 26.30
C TYR A 2 -6.65 1.55 24.92
N ILE A 3 -5.41 1.11 24.71
CA ILE A 3 -5.02 0.39 23.49
C ILE A 3 -5.38 -1.08 23.68
N SER A 4 -6.29 -1.60 22.86
CA SER A 4 -6.65 -3.02 22.93
C SER A 4 -5.43 -3.90 22.59
N ARG A 5 -5.35 -5.10 23.19
CA ARG A 5 -4.28 -6.08 22.89
C ARG A 5 -4.16 -6.36 21.39
N ARG A 6 -5.29 -6.42 20.68
CA ARG A 6 -5.34 -6.61 19.22
C ARG A 6 -4.70 -5.44 18.48
N MET A 7 -4.98 -4.20 18.87
CA MET A 7 -4.38 -3.01 18.27
C MET A 7 -2.86 -2.97 18.52
N LEU A 8 -2.42 -3.30 19.74
CA LEU A 8 -1.00 -3.39 20.09
C LEU A 8 -0.25 -4.46 19.27
N GLN A 9 -0.84 -5.64 19.10
CA GLN A 9 -0.26 -6.72 18.28
C GLN A 9 -0.17 -6.30 16.80
N HIS A 10 -1.21 -5.63 16.30
CA HIS A 10 -1.23 -5.12 14.93
C HIS A 10 -0.14 -4.06 14.69
N LEU A 11 -0.01 -3.10 15.62
CA LEU A 11 1.07 -2.12 15.67
C LEU A 11 2.46 -2.78 15.63
N LYS A 12 2.70 -3.74 16.53
CA LYS A 12 3.97 -4.50 16.58
C LYS A 12 4.23 -5.24 15.28
N SER A 13 3.19 -5.78 14.63
CA SER A 13 3.34 -6.46 13.34
C SER A 13 3.80 -5.51 12.25
N ILE A 14 3.11 -4.38 12.07
CA ILE A 14 3.49 -3.38 11.06
C ILE A 14 4.89 -2.83 11.35
N LYS A 15 5.20 -2.52 12.61
CA LYS A 15 6.54 -2.05 13.00
C LYS A 15 7.62 -3.03 12.60
N ARG A 16 7.46 -4.33 12.86
CA ARG A 16 8.42 -5.36 12.42
C ARG A 16 8.59 -5.38 10.91
N GLN A 17 7.51 -5.24 10.14
CA GLN A 17 7.60 -5.17 8.66
C GLN A 17 8.37 -3.92 8.21
N LEU A 18 8.16 -2.78 8.86
CA LEU A 18 8.91 -1.55 8.57
C LEU A 18 10.39 -1.67 8.96
N ASP A 19 10.70 -2.35 10.07
CA ASP A 19 12.07 -2.56 10.54
C ASP A 19 12.84 -3.53 9.62
N GLN A 20 12.15 -4.50 8.99
CA GLN A 20 12.73 -5.41 7.99
C GLN A 20 13.15 -4.72 6.68
N LEU A 21 12.45 -3.66 6.29
CA LEU A 21 12.75 -2.92 5.06
C LEU A 21 14.01 -2.08 5.25
N ARG A 22 15.17 -2.59 4.85
CA ARG A 22 16.43 -1.83 4.86
C ARG A 22 16.55 -1.01 3.58
N PRO A 23 16.66 0.33 3.65
CA PRO A 23 16.75 1.18 2.45
C PRO A 23 17.91 0.82 1.52
N ASP A 24 19.02 0.42 2.12
CA ASP A 24 20.33 0.13 1.56
C ASP A 24 20.47 -1.34 1.10
N ALA A 25 19.44 -2.15 1.33
CA ALA A 25 19.36 -3.52 0.81
C ALA A 25 18.78 -3.56 -0.63
N PRO A 26 18.87 -4.69 -1.35
CA PRO A 26 18.19 -4.90 -2.63
C PRO A 26 16.71 -4.49 -2.61
N ALA A 27 16.17 -4.04 -3.75
CA ALA A 27 14.78 -3.59 -3.84
C ALA A 27 13.82 -4.67 -3.36
N GLN A 28 12.96 -4.32 -2.40
CA GLN A 28 12.06 -5.26 -1.74
C GLN A 28 10.68 -4.61 -1.54
N ALA A 29 9.64 -5.41 -1.77
CA ALA A 29 8.27 -5.07 -1.44
C ALA A 29 7.69 -6.08 -0.45
N LEU A 30 7.04 -5.58 0.61
CA LEU A 30 6.32 -6.39 1.59
C LEU A 30 4.84 -6.05 1.56
N LEU A 31 4.00 -7.08 1.62
CA LEU A 31 2.55 -6.91 1.80
C LEU A 31 2.23 -6.67 3.27
N VAL A 32 1.53 -5.57 3.59
CA VAL A 32 1.18 -5.24 4.98
C VAL A 32 0.24 -6.29 5.56
N THR A 33 0.52 -6.73 6.79
CA THR A 33 -0.28 -7.71 7.54
C THR A 33 -1.77 -7.37 7.52
N GLY A 34 -2.62 -8.29 7.07
CA GLY A 34 -4.07 -8.10 6.96
C GLY A 34 -4.51 -7.28 5.74
N SER A 35 -3.64 -7.16 4.73
CA SER A 35 -4.04 -6.89 3.35
C SER A 35 -4.54 -8.18 2.66
N PRO A 36 -5.32 -8.09 1.57
CA PRO A 36 -5.69 -9.24 0.75
C PRO A 36 -4.47 -10.03 0.25
N ARG A 37 -4.65 -11.33 -0.06
CA ARG A 37 -3.60 -12.28 -0.47
C ARG A 37 -2.65 -11.73 -1.55
N GLN A 38 -1.46 -12.34 -1.65
CA GLN A 38 -0.45 -12.00 -2.66
C GLN A 38 -1.03 -11.98 -4.08
N PRO A 39 -0.62 -11.02 -4.91
CA PRO A 39 -1.08 -10.95 -6.28
C PRO A 39 -0.53 -12.14 -7.07
N ARG A 40 -1.41 -12.82 -7.82
CA ARG A 40 -1.03 -13.92 -8.73
C ARG A 40 -1.21 -13.53 -10.20
N ALA A 41 -1.37 -12.23 -10.46
CA ALA A 41 -1.86 -11.66 -11.70
C ALA A 41 -1.47 -10.17 -11.77
N THR A 42 -2.00 -9.45 -12.75
CA THR A 42 -1.79 -8.01 -12.95
C THR A 42 -2.08 -7.23 -11.67
N ILE A 43 -1.21 -6.26 -11.36
CA ILE A 43 -1.39 -5.35 -10.22
C ILE A 43 -1.44 -3.90 -10.68
N ILE A 44 -2.29 -3.12 -10.03
CA ILE A 44 -2.28 -1.66 -10.06
C ILE A 44 -1.72 -1.20 -8.73
N VAL A 45 -0.65 -0.39 -8.76
CA VAL A 45 0.00 0.14 -7.57
C VAL A 45 -0.14 1.66 -7.54
N PHE A 46 -0.81 2.18 -6.51
CA PHE A 46 -0.95 3.60 -6.26
C PHE A 46 0.04 4.04 -5.18
N THR A 47 1.16 4.61 -5.59
CA THR A 47 2.23 5.08 -4.69
C THR A 47 1.94 6.49 -4.19
N GLY A 48 2.20 6.76 -2.91
CA GLY A 48 2.05 8.10 -2.36
C GLY A 48 2.65 8.25 -0.98
N ALA A 49 2.91 9.50 -0.58
CA ALA A 49 3.31 9.82 0.79
C ALA A 49 2.15 9.73 1.78
N PHE A 50 0.91 9.83 1.28
CA PHE A 50 -0.36 9.79 2.00
C PHE A 50 -0.27 10.49 3.37
N ASN A 51 0.06 11.77 3.35
CA ASN A 51 0.42 12.55 4.54
C ASN A 51 -0.48 13.78 4.75
N PRO A 52 -1.69 13.62 5.30
CA PRO A 52 -2.43 12.36 5.46
C PRO A 52 -3.10 11.92 4.13
N PRO A 53 -3.67 10.71 4.05
CA PRO A 53 -4.54 10.35 2.94
C PRO A 53 -5.71 11.34 2.84
N THR A 54 -6.02 11.81 1.63
CA THR A 54 -7.11 12.76 1.36
C THR A 54 -8.27 12.10 0.62
N THR A 55 -9.39 12.81 0.50
CA THR A 55 -10.55 12.40 -0.32
C THR A 55 -10.17 12.15 -1.77
N ALA A 56 -9.24 12.94 -2.32
CA ALA A 56 -8.73 12.75 -3.68
C ALA A 56 -8.02 11.40 -3.85
N HIS A 57 -7.15 11.03 -2.90
CA HIS A 57 -6.49 9.71 -2.90
C HIS A 57 -7.52 8.57 -2.88
N LEU A 58 -8.55 8.69 -2.03
CA LEU A 58 -9.61 7.69 -1.93
C LEU A 58 -10.46 7.62 -3.20
N ALA A 59 -10.74 8.75 -3.86
CA ALA A 59 -11.48 8.79 -5.11
C ALA A 59 -10.73 8.05 -6.22
N LEU A 60 -9.42 8.27 -6.35
CA LEU A 60 -8.58 7.57 -7.32
C LEU A 60 -8.55 6.06 -7.06
N LEU A 61 -8.38 5.65 -5.80
CA LEU A 61 -8.40 4.24 -5.44
C LEU A 61 -9.77 3.58 -5.70
N LYS A 62 -10.88 4.30 -5.46
CA LYS A 62 -12.24 3.81 -5.79
C LYS A 62 -12.41 3.62 -7.28
N GLN A 63 -11.97 4.58 -8.08
CA GLN A 63 -12.04 4.49 -9.54
C GLN A 63 -11.21 3.31 -10.06
N ALA A 64 -9.99 3.14 -9.54
CA ALA A 64 -9.14 2.00 -9.87
C ALA A 64 -9.80 0.66 -9.52
N GLN A 65 -10.48 0.56 -8.36
CA GLN A 65 -11.21 -0.65 -7.99
C GLN A 65 -12.41 -0.93 -8.92
N GLN A 66 -13.11 0.11 -9.38
CA GLN A 66 -14.17 -0.06 -10.37
C GLN A 66 -13.60 -0.59 -11.69
N TYR A 67 -12.46 -0.05 -12.13
CA TYR A 67 -11.75 -0.51 -13.31
C TYR A 67 -11.33 -1.99 -13.20
N THR A 68 -10.74 -2.42 -12.08
CA THR A 68 -10.35 -3.84 -11.91
C THR A 68 -11.54 -4.78 -11.98
N ARG A 69 -12.70 -4.38 -11.45
CA ARG A 69 -13.95 -5.15 -11.52
C ARG A 69 -14.48 -5.25 -12.94
N GLN A 70 -14.45 -4.15 -13.70
CA GLN A 70 -14.87 -4.15 -15.11
C GLN A 70 -13.97 -5.06 -15.96
N GLN A 71 -12.66 -4.97 -15.80
CA GLN A 71 -11.69 -5.84 -16.48
C GLN A 71 -11.90 -7.32 -16.15
N SER A 72 -12.15 -7.63 -14.88
CA SER A 72 -12.41 -9.01 -14.44
C SER A 72 -13.68 -9.58 -15.09
N ARG A 73 -14.74 -8.77 -15.23
CA ARG A 73 -15.99 -9.18 -15.90
C ARG A 73 -15.81 -9.41 -17.39
N GLN A 74 -15.09 -8.53 -18.08
CA GLN A 74 -14.81 -8.68 -19.52
C GLN A 74 -13.99 -9.94 -19.82
N ASN A 75 -13.12 -10.35 -18.89
CA ASN A 75 -12.26 -11.51 -19.05
C ASN A 75 -12.86 -12.82 -18.51
N ALA A 76 -14.00 -12.78 -17.80
CA ALA A 76 -14.60 -13.95 -17.16
C ALA A 76 -15.07 -15.05 -18.16
N GLY A 77 -15.26 -14.71 -19.44
CA GLY A 77 -15.61 -15.65 -20.50
C GLY A 77 -14.42 -16.31 -21.22
N ARG A 78 -13.17 -15.94 -20.90
CA ARG A 78 -11.97 -16.53 -21.50
C ARG A 78 -11.43 -17.64 -20.60
N SER A 79 -11.71 -18.88 -21.00
CA SER A 79 -11.61 -20.14 -20.23
C SER A 79 -10.23 -20.53 -19.64
N ASN A 80 -9.23 -19.65 -19.56
CA ASN A 80 -7.93 -20.03 -19.01
C ASN A 80 -7.08 -18.92 -18.37
N SER A 81 -7.61 -17.71 -18.15
CA SER A 81 -6.78 -16.61 -17.63
C SER A 81 -7.19 -16.22 -16.21
N ASN A 82 -6.28 -16.45 -15.27
CA ASN A 82 -6.30 -15.88 -13.93
C ASN A 82 -6.05 -14.35 -13.99
N ASN A 83 -6.87 -13.60 -14.74
CA ASN A 83 -6.71 -12.16 -15.02
C ASN A 83 -7.32 -11.26 -13.94
N SER A 84 -7.31 -11.69 -12.67
CA SER A 84 -7.79 -10.84 -11.59
C SER A 84 -6.82 -9.70 -11.35
N THR A 85 -7.18 -8.48 -11.76
CA THR A 85 -6.34 -7.31 -11.48
C THR A 85 -6.47 -6.92 -10.01
N HIS A 86 -5.36 -6.88 -9.28
CA HIS A 86 -5.33 -6.52 -7.86
C HIS A 86 -4.90 -5.06 -7.67
N LEU A 87 -5.56 -4.37 -6.74
CA LEU A 87 -5.26 -2.97 -6.42
C LEU A 87 -4.47 -2.89 -5.11
N TYR A 88 -3.36 -2.16 -5.13
CA TYR A 88 -2.57 -1.86 -3.93
C TYR A 88 -2.31 -0.37 -3.82
N ALA A 89 -2.45 0.19 -2.61
CA ALA A 89 -1.76 1.42 -2.26
C ALA A 89 -0.34 1.09 -1.79
N ALA A 90 0.58 2.05 -1.86
CA ALA A 90 1.98 1.78 -1.59
C ALA A 90 2.71 2.94 -0.90
N PHE A 91 3.45 2.63 0.16
CA PHE A 91 4.43 3.51 0.77
C PHE A 91 5.85 3.07 0.43
N SER A 92 6.75 4.03 0.26
CA SER A 92 8.20 3.79 0.29
C SER A 92 8.77 4.25 1.63
N LYS A 93 9.64 3.44 2.24
CA LYS A 93 10.31 3.78 3.51
C LYS A 93 11.22 5.00 3.33
N VAL A 94 11.94 5.05 2.22
CA VAL A 94 12.68 6.24 1.77
C VAL A 94 11.94 6.91 0.63
N THR A 95 11.70 8.20 0.80
CA THR A 95 11.17 9.11 -0.22
C THR A 95 12.14 10.27 -0.37
N VAL A 96 12.42 10.69 -1.60
CA VAL A 96 13.18 11.91 -1.86
C VAL A 96 12.38 13.08 -1.29
N ASN A 97 12.94 13.72 -0.27
CA ASN A 97 12.16 14.65 0.54
C ASN A 97 12.45 16.09 0.11
N LYS A 98 11.56 16.68 -0.68
CA LYS A 98 11.71 18.07 -1.16
C LYS A 98 11.25 19.14 -0.15
N GLU A 99 10.70 18.74 1.01
CA GLU A 99 10.13 19.68 1.98
C GLU A 99 10.38 19.21 3.43
N LYS A 100 10.89 20.10 4.30
CA LYS A 100 11.03 19.86 5.75
C LYS A 100 9.71 20.21 6.45
N LEU A 101 8.91 19.20 6.77
CA LEU A 101 7.72 19.35 7.62
C LEU A 101 7.82 18.35 8.77
N GLU A 102 7.29 18.71 9.94
CA GLU A 102 6.96 17.73 10.99
C GLU A 102 5.86 16.81 10.45
N ARG A 103 6.11 15.50 10.47
CA ARG A 103 5.24 14.51 9.83
C ARG A 103 4.88 13.40 10.79
N PRO A 104 3.62 12.92 10.76
CA PRO A 104 3.25 11.65 11.37
C PRO A 104 4.25 10.56 10.98
N LEU A 105 4.57 9.69 11.95
CA LEU A 105 5.48 8.59 11.72
C LEU A 105 4.97 7.75 10.56
N LEU A 106 5.88 7.13 9.80
CA LEU A 106 5.48 6.23 8.71
C LEU A 106 4.52 5.13 9.21
N LEU A 107 4.73 4.65 10.44
CA LEU A 107 3.83 3.72 11.11
C LEU A 107 2.39 4.25 11.20
N ASP A 108 2.21 5.49 11.64
CA ASP A 108 0.89 6.11 11.81
C ASP A 108 0.18 6.27 10.45
N ARG A 109 0.92 6.68 9.42
CA ARG A 109 0.40 6.81 8.06
C ARG A 109 -0.03 5.47 7.46
N VAL A 110 0.79 4.43 7.66
CA VAL A 110 0.49 3.05 7.24
C VAL A 110 -0.78 2.56 7.94
N MET A 111 -0.91 2.78 9.24
CA MET A 111 -2.08 2.38 10.01
C MET A 111 -3.34 3.10 9.56
N LEU A 112 -3.28 4.43 9.43
CA LEU A 112 -4.41 5.24 8.99
C LEU A 112 -4.89 4.79 7.60
N LEU A 113 -3.97 4.66 6.64
CA LEU A 113 -4.33 4.22 5.30
C LEU A 113 -4.90 2.80 5.32
N GLN A 114 -4.31 1.86 6.07
CA GLN A 114 -4.83 0.51 6.15
C GLN A 114 -6.26 0.47 6.74
N GLN A 115 -6.54 1.28 7.77
CA GLN A 115 -7.88 1.39 8.34
C GLN A 115 -8.88 1.95 7.31
N LEU A 116 -8.48 2.96 6.53
CA LEU A 116 -9.30 3.52 5.47
C LEU A 116 -9.58 2.50 4.36
N LEU A 117 -8.56 1.78 3.89
CA LEU A 117 -8.69 0.73 2.87
C LEU A 117 -9.65 -0.37 3.34
N ARG A 118 -9.46 -0.89 4.56
CA ARG A 118 -10.35 -1.94 5.10
C ARG A 118 -11.83 -1.51 5.15
N ARG A 119 -12.09 -0.24 5.48
CA ARG A 119 -13.47 0.28 5.62
C ARG A 119 -14.11 0.68 4.29
N ARG A 120 -13.33 1.21 3.33
CA ARG A 120 -13.86 1.83 2.12
C ARG A 120 -13.56 1.05 0.84
N LEU A 121 -12.53 0.21 0.85
CA LEU A 121 -11.93 -0.47 -0.30
C LEU A 121 -11.45 -1.88 0.12
N PRO A 122 -12.32 -2.80 0.57
CA PRO A 122 -11.93 -4.04 1.28
C PRO A 122 -11.11 -5.04 0.44
N HIS A 123 -11.02 -4.84 -0.87
CA HIS A 123 -10.20 -5.67 -1.78
C HIS A 123 -8.89 -4.99 -2.21
N ALA A 124 -8.64 -3.77 -1.74
CA ALA A 124 -7.36 -3.10 -1.95
C ALA A 124 -6.37 -3.52 -0.85
N GLY A 125 -5.14 -3.82 -1.25
CA GLY A 125 -4.05 -4.09 -0.32
C GLY A 125 -3.14 -2.89 -0.07
N LEU A 126 -2.21 -3.07 0.85
CA LEU A 126 -1.16 -2.09 1.14
C LEU A 126 0.21 -2.75 0.99
N LEU A 127 1.08 -2.13 0.20
CA LEU A 127 2.46 -2.54 -0.01
C LEU A 127 3.41 -1.55 0.68
N LEU A 128 4.54 -2.08 1.15
CA LEU A 128 5.65 -1.30 1.69
C LEU A 128 6.90 -1.63 0.89
N PHE A 129 7.54 -0.60 0.37
CA PHE A 129 8.80 -0.70 -0.38
C PHE A 129 9.95 -0.18 0.48
N ASN A 130 11.11 -0.81 0.45
CA ASN A 130 12.28 -0.32 1.20
C ASN A 130 12.84 0.98 0.62
N ARG A 131 12.69 1.18 -0.70
CA ARG A 131 13.05 2.39 -1.43
C ARG A 131 12.06 2.66 -2.55
N GLY A 132 11.84 3.94 -2.87
CA GLY A 132 10.97 4.34 -3.96
C GLY A 132 11.58 4.08 -5.34
N LEU A 133 10.72 4.01 -6.36
CA LEU A 133 11.06 3.76 -7.77
C LEU A 133 12.09 4.74 -8.37
N TYR A 134 12.34 5.87 -7.71
CA TYR A 134 13.20 6.96 -8.20
C TYR A 134 14.37 7.31 -7.25
N VAL A 135 14.61 6.52 -6.19
CA VAL A 135 15.69 6.87 -5.23
C VAL A 135 17.05 6.90 -5.93
N GLU A 136 17.33 5.92 -6.79
CA GLU A 136 18.58 5.86 -7.54
C GLU A 136 18.66 6.95 -8.62
N GLN A 137 17.53 7.30 -9.25
CA GLN A 137 17.45 8.34 -10.29
C GLN A 137 17.50 9.78 -9.73
N ALA A 138 17.19 9.97 -8.46
CA ALA A 138 17.20 11.28 -7.80
C ALA A 138 18.49 11.57 -7.01
N GLN A 139 19.41 10.60 -6.93
CA GLN A 139 20.74 10.73 -6.32
C GLN A 139 21.85 10.99 -7.35
N ALA A 140 21.53 10.89 -8.64
CA ALA A 140 22.42 11.18 -9.77
C ALA A 140 22.45 12.68 -10.11
#